data_AF-A0A9C8GMF1-F1
#
_entry.id   AF-A0A9C8GMF1-F1
#
_cell.length_a   1.000
_cell.length_b   1.000
_cell.length_c   1.000
_cell.angle_alpha   90.00
_cell.angle_beta   90.00
_cell.angle_gamma   90.00
#
_symmetry.space_group_name_H-M   'P 1'
#
loop_
_entity.id
_entity.type
_entity.pdbx_description
1 polymer ?
#
loop_
_entity_poly.entity_id
_entity_poly.type
_entity_poly.pdbx_seq_one_letter_code
_entity_poly.pdbx_strand_id
1 'polypeptide(L)'
;MPGYVAAQPNPPDPRFGAVEAFRDPKSAAEAGVGWERILFYWSELQPQGPDDWNGYHVPEEWLNQAAAAGREIVVVLKHTPDWATDGLPGCGVPRGLDLPVDDPNNLWAAFIRKIVERYRGRIDHWIIWNEPDIPIGTFGCEWCGTMEEYYRLLKVSYLVAHQVNPNAEIHLAASTTWHNPTYLRDFLAMVTQDPEAAEHGYFFDAVSLHIYFRTETIPEILGATRRTLASYNIQKPIWLNETNAPSNADPPYWELPEANFDITPEEQASYLLQAFALALSAGAERIAVYRWVDNEPQPGVEPFGLIRTDFSRRPAYEAYKLITTHYAGAFSAQRERYATYNVVTLKRGALTTRVLWAHTEADAHVTLPALAAQARLVEQTGIEHTIVPENGQYTFTLPRARCADKRGCIIGGPTYLLVENTDDPPPVETPAVTPTSTEPAPEPTLPPSSSSPTPTITSIPPTPSSTPLPTVTPTPVPTPLPSPTPTPTVVPTLTPLPATVPPTVPPTPLLPTFTPWPIDPDTSTSPSVLLIVGLGLVMLFAAIVGTMFRYRA
;
A
#
# COMPACT_ATOMS: atom_id res chain seq x y z
N MET A 1 32.69 -33.97 -4.86
CA MET A 1 31.44 -33.43 -4.32
C MET A 1 31.17 -32.11 -5.03
N PRO A 2 30.30 -32.06 -6.05
CA PRO A 2 29.88 -30.79 -6.63
C PRO A 2 29.06 -30.02 -5.59
N GLY A 3 29.46 -28.79 -5.29
CA GLY A 3 28.78 -27.92 -4.36
C GLY A 3 27.37 -27.59 -4.85
N TYR A 4 26.37 -27.83 -4.01
CA TYR A 4 25.04 -27.27 -4.20
C TYR A 4 25.16 -25.75 -4.10
N VAL A 5 25.05 -25.07 -5.24
CA VAL A 5 24.67 -23.65 -5.24
C VAL A 5 23.20 -23.64 -4.85
N ALA A 6 22.90 -23.25 -3.62
CA ALA A 6 21.53 -22.98 -3.21
C ALA A 6 20.97 -21.93 -4.18
N ALA A 7 19.86 -22.26 -4.86
CA ALA A 7 19.14 -21.28 -5.66
C ALA A 7 18.83 -20.08 -4.77
N GLN A 8 19.21 -18.88 -5.20
CA GLN A 8 18.77 -17.66 -4.54
C GLN A 8 17.23 -17.72 -4.51
N PRO A 9 16.59 -17.58 -3.34
CA PRO A 9 15.14 -17.51 -3.29
C PRO A 9 14.66 -16.40 -4.23
N ASN A 10 13.58 -16.65 -4.97
CA ASN A 10 12.98 -15.61 -5.81
C ASN A 10 12.72 -14.37 -4.95
N PRO A 11 12.95 -13.15 -5.47
CA PRO A 11 12.64 -11.94 -4.73
C PRO A 11 11.16 -11.93 -4.32
N PRO A 12 10.81 -11.37 -3.16
CA PRO A 12 9.41 -11.28 -2.76
C PRO A 12 8.61 -10.42 -3.76
N ASP A 13 7.31 -10.64 -3.82
CA ASP A 13 6.45 -9.94 -4.77
C ASP A 13 6.35 -8.44 -4.41
N PRO A 14 6.74 -7.51 -5.31
CA PRO A 14 6.84 -6.08 -4.99
C PRO A 14 5.47 -5.42 -4.79
N ARG A 15 4.36 -6.13 -5.04
CA ARG A 15 3.01 -5.57 -4.84
C ARG A 15 2.62 -5.56 -3.36
N PHE A 16 3.29 -6.33 -2.50
CA PHE A 16 2.91 -6.49 -1.10
C PHE A 16 3.98 -5.92 -0.17
N GLY A 17 3.62 -4.88 0.56
CA GLY A 17 4.50 -4.20 1.50
C GLY A 17 3.96 -4.13 2.91
N ALA A 18 4.75 -3.55 3.79
CA ALA A 18 4.38 -3.29 5.18
C ALA A 18 5.01 -2.00 5.69
N VAL A 19 4.31 -1.28 6.56
CA VAL A 19 4.85 -0.08 7.20
C VAL A 19 5.80 -0.45 8.33
N GLU A 20 7.02 0.09 8.27
CA GLU A 20 8.11 -0.07 9.25
C GLU A 20 8.47 -1.54 9.53
N ALA A 21 8.64 -2.34 8.47
CA ALA A 21 8.99 -3.76 8.57
C ALA A 21 10.36 -4.01 9.23
N PHE A 22 11.29 -3.05 9.16
CA PHE A 22 12.59 -3.06 9.84
C PHE A 22 12.52 -3.29 11.35
N ARG A 23 11.35 -3.11 11.99
CA ARG A 23 11.17 -3.36 13.43
C ARG A 23 11.23 -4.85 13.80
N ASP A 24 10.87 -5.73 12.87
CA ASP A 24 11.13 -7.16 12.96
C ASP A 24 11.46 -7.71 11.55
N PRO A 25 12.72 -7.50 11.11
CA PRO A 25 13.15 -7.79 9.74
C PRO A 25 13.15 -9.30 9.45
N LYS A 26 13.29 -10.13 10.50
CA LYS A 26 13.26 -11.59 10.39
C LYS A 26 11.84 -12.05 10.08
N SER A 27 10.85 -11.59 10.85
CA SER A 27 9.45 -11.92 10.57
C SER A 27 9.01 -11.34 9.23
N ALA A 28 9.53 -10.16 8.82
CA ALA A 28 9.26 -9.56 7.51
C ALA A 28 9.76 -10.44 6.36
N ALA A 29 10.98 -10.97 6.47
CA ALA A 29 11.53 -11.91 5.50
C ALA A 29 10.75 -13.24 5.46
N GLU A 30 10.39 -13.80 6.63
CA GLU A 30 9.56 -15.01 6.71
C GLU A 30 8.20 -14.82 6.02
N ALA A 31 7.61 -13.65 6.18
CA ALA A 31 6.30 -13.35 5.63
C ALA A 31 6.31 -12.92 4.16
N GLY A 32 7.48 -12.80 3.53
CA GLY A 32 7.59 -12.39 2.14
C GLY A 32 7.15 -10.94 1.88
N VAL A 33 7.35 -10.03 2.85
CA VAL A 33 7.21 -8.59 2.62
C VAL A 33 8.14 -8.21 1.46
N GLY A 34 7.63 -7.57 0.41
CA GLY A 34 8.40 -7.17 -0.78
C GLY A 34 8.90 -5.73 -0.77
N TRP A 35 8.27 -4.87 0.01
CA TRP A 35 8.75 -3.52 0.24
C TRP A 35 8.33 -2.99 1.60
N GLU A 36 9.06 -2.01 2.12
CA GLU A 36 8.72 -1.38 3.38
C GLU A 36 8.69 0.14 3.31
N ARG A 37 7.66 0.72 3.95
CA ARG A 37 7.49 2.17 4.07
C ARG A 37 8.15 2.65 5.35
N ILE A 38 9.12 3.55 5.24
CA ILE A 38 9.90 4.09 6.38
C ILE A 38 9.72 5.61 6.44
N LEU A 39 9.59 6.14 7.66
CA LEU A 39 9.51 7.57 7.90
C LEU A 39 10.90 8.17 8.07
N PHE A 40 11.20 9.22 7.31
CA PHE A 40 12.42 10.00 7.44
C PHE A 40 12.03 11.41 7.84
N TYR A 41 12.31 11.76 9.10
CA TYR A 41 12.05 13.08 9.64
C TYR A 41 13.22 14.00 9.36
N TRP A 42 12.99 15.06 8.58
CA TRP A 42 14.03 16.06 8.33
C TRP A 42 14.52 16.69 9.63
N SER A 43 13.62 16.92 10.60
CA SER A 43 13.96 17.39 11.94
C SER A 43 14.91 16.47 12.71
N GLU A 44 14.82 15.15 12.51
CA GLU A 44 15.69 14.19 13.19
C GLU A 44 16.96 13.91 12.42
N LEU A 45 16.94 14.01 11.08
CA LEU A 45 18.11 13.84 10.23
C LEU A 45 19.04 15.06 10.26
N GLN A 46 18.49 16.26 10.42
CA GLN A 46 19.24 17.52 10.48
C GLN A 46 18.77 18.38 11.67
N PRO A 47 19.00 17.95 12.93
CA PRO A 47 18.42 18.62 14.08
C PRO A 47 18.97 20.02 14.34
N GLN A 48 20.25 20.28 14.03
CA GLN A 48 20.89 21.57 14.37
C GLN A 48 21.10 22.51 13.18
N GLY A 49 20.98 22.05 11.94
CA GLY A 49 21.19 22.89 10.76
C GLY A 49 21.44 22.11 9.47
N PRO A 50 21.60 22.81 8.32
CA PRO A 50 21.75 22.18 7.00
C PRO A 50 23.03 21.36 6.83
N ASP A 51 24.06 21.62 7.62
CA ASP A 51 25.32 20.85 7.60
C ASP A 51 25.26 19.59 8.47
N ASP A 52 24.30 19.51 9.39
CA ASP A 52 24.13 18.38 10.30
C ASP A 52 23.64 17.13 9.55
N TRP A 53 23.97 15.96 10.11
CA TRP A 53 23.46 14.67 9.66
C TRP A 53 23.47 13.63 10.77
N ASN A 54 22.28 13.31 11.29
CA ASN A 54 22.06 12.27 12.29
C ASN A 54 21.69 10.94 11.62
N GLY A 55 22.68 10.06 11.46
CA GLY A 55 22.47 8.71 10.92
C GLY A 55 21.74 7.74 11.87
N TYR A 56 21.48 8.10 13.13
CA TYR A 56 20.79 7.22 14.08
C TYR A 56 19.27 7.20 13.88
N HIS A 57 18.70 8.24 13.24
CA HIS A 57 17.28 8.24 12.91
C HIS A 57 16.94 7.14 11.90
N VAL A 58 17.86 6.89 10.96
CA VAL A 58 17.76 5.80 9.98
C VAL A 58 19.08 5.03 9.96
N PRO A 59 19.25 4.04 10.84
CA PRO A 59 20.44 3.20 10.86
C PRO A 59 20.64 2.48 9.51
N GLU A 60 21.88 2.45 9.01
CA GLU A 60 22.20 1.77 7.74
C GLU A 60 21.83 0.28 7.74
N GLU A 61 21.82 -0.32 8.93
CA GLU A 61 21.44 -1.73 9.13
C GLU A 61 20.01 -2.01 8.63
N TRP A 62 19.06 -1.09 8.80
CA TRP A 62 17.70 -1.28 8.28
C TRP A 62 17.71 -1.44 6.77
N LEU A 63 18.48 -0.60 6.07
CA LEU A 63 18.58 -0.64 4.61
C LEU A 63 19.35 -1.88 4.14
N ASN A 64 20.37 -2.30 4.88
CA ASN A 64 21.14 -3.51 4.56
C ASN A 64 20.28 -4.78 4.71
N GLN A 65 19.47 -4.85 5.77
CA GLN A 65 18.57 -5.97 6.02
C GLN A 65 17.41 -6.03 5.02
N ALA A 66 16.88 -4.89 4.58
CA ALA A 66 15.93 -4.83 3.49
C ALA A 66 16.54 -5.36 2.19
N ALA A 67 17.70 -4.83 1.78
CA ALA A 67 18.39 -5.26 0.56
C ALA A 67 18.76 -6.75 0.58
N ALA A 68 19.26 -7.27 1.71
CA ALA A 68 19.61 -8.68 1.86
C ALA A 68 18.41 -9.63 1.74
N ALA A 69 17.20 -9.14 2.00
CA ALA A 69 15.95 -9.88 1.86
C ALA A 69 15.22 -9.59 0.53
N GLY A 70 15.81 -8.80 -0.37
CA GLY A 70 15.16 -8.36 -1.61
C GLY A 70 13.97 -7.43 -1.37
N ARG A 71 13.90 -6.76 -0.22
CA ARG A 71 12.87 -5.76 0.09
C ARG A 71 13.28 -4.40 -0.43
N GLU A 72 12.37 -3.79 -1.17
CA GLU A 72 12.50 -2.41 -1.60
C GLU A 72 12.16 -1.44 -0.46
N ILE A 73 12.77 -0.27 -0.47
CA ILE A 73 12.56 0.76 0.56
C ILE A 73 11.83 1.94 -0.07
N VAL A 74 10.74 2.33 0.56
CA VAL A 74 9.90 3.46 0.17
C VAL A 74 9.91 4.47 1.31
N VAL A 75 10.35 5.69 1.05
CA VAL A 75 10.57 6.68 2.11
C VAL A 75 9.47 7.73 2.11
N VAL A 76 8.97 8.09 3.29
CA VAL A 76 8.16 9.29 3.49
C VAL A 76 9.04 10.38 4.08
N LEU A 77 9.23 11.47 3.33
CA LEU A 77 9.94 12.65 3.80
C LEU A 77 8.95 13.61 4.47
N LYS A 78 9.15 13.87 5.77
CA LYS A 78 8.30 14.80 6.54
C LYS A 78 9.07 15.49 7.66
N HIS A 79 8.38 16.28 8.47
CA HIS A 79 8.88 16.96 9.67
C HIS A 79 9.93 18.05 9.42
N THR A 80 9.49 19.28 9.18
CA THR A 80 10.39 20.43 9.03
C THR A 80 11.08 20.75 10.36
N PRO A 81 12.43 20.83 10.43
CA PRO A 81 13.12 21.26 11.64
C PRO A 81 12.79 22.69 12.03
N ASP A 82 12.92 23.01 13.32
CA ASP A 82 12.68 24.35 13.86
C ASP A 82 13.50 25.44 13.15
N TRP A 83 14.78 25.16 12.87
CA TRP A 83 15.64 26.10 12.14
C TRP A 83 15.23 26.32 10.67
N ALA A 84 14.33 25.51 10.10
CA ALA A 84 14.00 25.55 8.68
C ALA A 84 12.61 26.10 8.36
N THR A 85 11.83 26.54 9.35
CA THR A 85 10.51 27.13 9.16
C THR A 85 10.31 28.37 10.05
N ASP A 86 9.53 29.34 9.59
CA ASP A 86 9.01 30.42 10.44
C ASP A 86 7.65 30.05 11.07
N GLY A 87 7.11 28.87 10.72
CA GLY A 87 5.87 28.31 11.24
C GLY A 87 6.09 27.34 12.41
N LEU A 88 5.19 26.37 12.57
CA LEU A 88 5.31 25.36 13.61
C LEU A 88 6.35 24.29 13.22
N PRO A 89 7.31 23.94 14.09
CA PRO A 89 8.20 22.80 13.86
C PRO A 89 7.42 21.52 13.62
N GLY A 90 7.95 20.64 12.77
CA GLY A 90 7.27 19.43 12.32
C GLY A 90 6.35 19.70 11.12
N CYS A 91 5.29 20.48 11.27
CA CYS A 91 4.28 20.63 10.21
C CYS A 91 4.46 21.86 9.30
N GLY A 92 5.31 22.81 9.69
CA GLY A 92 5.45 24.11 9.05
C GLY A 92 6.10 24.07 7.68
N VAL A 93 5.77 25.05 6.85
CA VAL A 93 6.31 25.20 5.49
C VAL A 93 7.81 25.54 5.55
N PRO A 94 8.67 24.84 4.79
CA PRO A 94 10.10 25.16 4.73
C PRO A 94 10.39 26.58 4.21
N ARG A 95 11.38 27.26 4.77
CA ARG A 95 11.82 28.59 4.31
C ARG A 95 12.44 28.53 2.92
N GLY A 96 12.16 29.57 2.13
CA GLY A 96 12.67 29.74 0.78
C GLY A 96 12.08 28.78 -0.26
N LEU A 97 10.93 28.16 0.05
CA LEU A 97 10.28 27.20 -0.86
C LEU A 97 9.83 27.84 -2.20
N ASP A 98 9.62 29.15 -2.21
CA ASP A 98 9.30 29.98 -3.37
C ASP A 98 10.53 30.39 -4.21
N LEU A 99 11.74 30.18 -3.70
CA LEU A 99 12.98 30.51 -4.40
C LEU A 99 13.34 29.41 -5.44
N PRO A 100 14.15 29.75 -6.46
CA PRO A 100 14.66 28.76 -7.41
C PRO A 100 15.32 27.55 -6.72
N VAL A 101 15.25 26.37 -7.35
CA VAL A 101 15.77 25.12 -6.75
C VAL A 101 17.28 25.12 -6.50
N ASP A 102 18.02 25.98 -7.21
CA ASP A 102 19.47 26.16 -7.03
C ASP A 102 19.83 27.34 -6.13
N ASP A 103 18.84 28.05 -5.58
CA ASP A 103 19.07 29.10 -4.58
C ASP A 103 19.52 28.46 -3.26
N PRO A 104 20.64 28.92 -2.66
CA PRO A 104 21.14 28.36 -1.40
C PRO A 104 20.18 28.57 -0.22
N ASN A 105 19.21 29.49 -0.32
CA ASN A 105 18.20 29.73 0.71
C ASN A 105 16.92 28.90 0.50
N ASN A 106 16.79 28.13 -0.59
CA ASN A 106 15.74 27.11 -0.70
C ASN A 106 16.15 25.90 0.14
N LEU A 107 15.78 25.92 1.42
CA LEU A 107 16.25 24.94 2.41
C LEU A 107 15.72 23.53 2.11
N TRP A 108 14.50 23.44 1.56
CA TRP A 108 13.94 22.16 1.14
C TRP A 108 14.67 21.58 -0.07
N ALA A 109 15.00 22.40 -1.08
CA ALA A 109 15.79 21.95 -2.22
C ALA A 109 17.18 21.45 -1.79
N ALA A 110 17.85 22.16 -0.89
CA ALA A 110 19.12 21.74 -0.33
C ALA A 110 19.02 20.37 0.38
N PHE A 111 17.96 20.17 1.17
CA PHE A 111 17.70 18.89 1.85
C PHE A 111 17.41 17.76 0.87
N ILE A 112 16.51 17.95 -0.10
CA ILE A 112 16.19 16.94 -1.13
C ILE A 112 17.45 16.53 -1.90
N ARG A 113 18.29 17.50 -2.30
CA ARG A 113 19.55 17.23 -2.99
C ARG A 113 20.46 16.33 -2.14
N LYS A 114 20.62 16.67 -0.85
CA LYS A 114 21.48 15.93 0.08
C LYS A 114 20.98 14.50 0.32
N ILE A 115 19.68 14.33 0.57
CA ILE A 115 19.11 13.03 0.93
C ILE A 115 19.00 12.07 -0.26
N VAL A 116 18.56 12.55 -1.42
CA VAL A 116 18.42 11.70 -2.62
C VAL A 116 19.80 11.30 -3.13
N GLU A 117 20.79 12.21 -3.14
CA GLU A 117 22.17 11.86 -3.51
C GLU A 117 22.76 10.83 -2.54
N ARG A 118 22.53 10.99 -1.23
CA ARG A 118 23.05 10.06 -0.21
C ARG A 118 22.54 8.64 -0.39
N TYR A 119 21.29 8.46 -0.77
CA TYR A 119 20.64 7.14 -0.88
C TYR A 119 20.45 6.67 -2.32
N ARG A 120 21.07 7.35 -3.29
CA ARG A 120 21.04 6.98 -4.70
C ARG A 120 21.47 5.52 -4.91
N GLY A 121 20.69 4.79 -5.71
CA GLY A 121 20.91 3.37 -5.97
C GLY A 121 20.52 2.43 -4.82
N ARG A 122 19.92 2.97 -3.75
CA ARG A 122 19.35 2.20 -2.64
C ARG A 122 17.88 2.53 -2.39
N ILE A 123 17.49 3.78 -2.62
CA ILE A 123 16.13 4.28 -2.42
C ILE A 123 15.77 5.12 -3.63
N ASP A 124 14.75 4.67 -4.36
CA ASP A 124 14.24 5.37 -5.53
C ASP A 124 12.85 5.96 -5.29
N HIS A 125 12.04 5.43 -4.37
CA HIS A 125 10.68 5.94 -4.12
C HIS A 125 10.60 6.89 -2.91
N TRP A 126 10.15 8.12 -3.17
CA TRP A 126 10.06 9.21 -2.19
C TRP A 126 8.64 9.78 -2.14
N ILE A 127 7.91 9.48 -1.06
CA ILE A 127 6.62 10.08 -0.73
C ILE A 127 6.85 11.42 -0.06
N ILE A 128 6.35 12.48 -0.69
CA ILE A 128 6.54 13.84 -0.22
C ILE A 128 5.40 14.22 0.70
N TRP A 129 5.71 14.23 2.00
CA TRP A 129 4.80 14.46 3.11
C TRP A 129 3.79 13.34 3.39
N ASN A 130 2.89 13.58 4.35
CA ASN A 130 1.82 12.66 4.73
C ASN A 130 0.50 13.42 4.92
N GLU A 131 -0.60 12.90 4.36
CA GLU A 131 -1.99 13.32 4.62
C GLU A 131 -2.25 14.84 4.67
N PRO A 132 -1.82 15.62 3.66
CA PRO A 132 -2.07 17.07 3.61
C PRO A 132 -3.55 17.42 3.36
N ASP A 133 -4.41 16.41 3.18
CA ASP A 133 -5.86 16.58 3.10
C ASP A 133 -6.53 16.73 4.47
N ILE A 134 -5.82 16.46 5.56
CA ILE A 134 -6.30 16.68 6.93
C ILE A 134 -6.20 18.18 7.27
N PRO A 135 -7.31 18.87 7.58
CA PRO A 135 -7.30 20.31 7.84
C PRO A 135 -6.53 20.67 9.13
N ILE A 136 -5.89 21.83 9.12
CA ILE A 136 -5.24 22.42 10.30
C ILE A 136 -6.23 22.48 11.48
N GLY A 137 -5.77 22.05 12.65
CA GLY A 137 -6.59 21.96 13.86
C GLY A 137 -7.39 20.66 13.99
N THR A 138 -7.36 19.80 12.97
CA THR A 138 -7.89 18.44 13.05
C THR A 138 -6.79 17.50 13.56
N PHE A 139 -7.16 16.55 14.44
CA PHE A 139 -6.24 15.51 14.88
C PHE A 139 -5.69 14.73 13.70
N GLY A 140 -4.39 14.43 13.71
CA GLY A 140 -3.69 13.79 12.59
C GLY A 140 -3.17 14.76 11.53
N CYS A 141 -3.43 16.07 11.64
CA CYS A 141 -2.86 17.06 10.74
C CYS A 141 -1.33 17.04 10.80
N GLU A 142 -0.69 16.68 9.69
CA GLU A 142 0.76 16.66 9.57
C GLU A 142 1.32 17.81 8.74
N TRP A 143 0.52 18.46 7.89
CA TRP A 143 0.93 19.59 7.05
C TRP A 143 0.21 20.86 7.47
N CYS A 144 0.96 21.91 7.80
CA CYS A 144 0.41 23.20 8.22
C CYS A 144 0.43 24.27 7.12
N GLY A 145 0.82 23.91 5.89
CA GLY A 145 0.77 24.79 4.73
C GLY A 145 -0.54 24.68 3.96
N THR A 146 -0.70 25.59 3.00
CA THR A 146 -1.76 25.54 1.99
C THR A 146 -1.50 24.43 0.97
N MET A 147 -2.52 24.11 0.17
CA MET A 147 -2.38 23.20 -0.98
C MET A 147 -1.37 23.74 -2.01
N GLU A 148 -1.28 25.06 -2.15
CA GLU A 148 -0.36 25.73 -3.07
C GLU A 148 1.10 25.59 -2.61
N GLU A 149 1.34 25.73 -1.30
CA GLU A 149 2.65 25.45 -0.68
C GLU A 149 3.00 23.96 -0.73
N TYR A 150 2.02 23.06 -0.54
CA TYR A 150 2.23 21.63 -0.74
C TYR A 150 2.64 21.31 -2.19
N TYR A 151 1.96 21.93 -3.16
CA TYR A 151 2.32 21.79 -4.57
C TYR A 151 3.76 22.26 -4.84
N ARG A 152 4.18 23.38 -4.26
CA ARG A 152 5.56 23.88 -4.37
C ARG A 152 6.57 22.93 -3.75
N LEU A 153 6.26 22.37 -2.57
CA LEU A 153 7.05 21.33 -1.91
C LEU A 153 7.29 20.14 -2.84
N LEU A 154 6.23 19.68 -3.49
CA LEU A 154 6.28 18.58 -4.44
C LEU A 154 7.10 18.94 -5.69
N LYS A 155 6.83 20.10 -6.31
CA LYS A 155 7.55 20.57 -7.51
C LYS A 155 9.06 20.68 -7.26
N VAL A 156 9.47 21.28 -6.15
CA VAL A 156 10.89 21.37 -5.74
C VAL A 156 11.47 19.96 -5.55
N SER A 157 10.74 19.06 -4.88
CA SER A 157 11.21 17.68 -4.68
C SER A 157 11.44 16.96 -6.01
N TYR A 158 10.49 17.06 -6.94
CA TYR A 158 10.58 16.43 -8.26
C TYR A 158 11.79 16.92 -9.05
N LEU A 159 11.92 18.24 -9.20
CA LEU A 159 13.00 18.82 -9.99
C LEU A 159 14.37 18.47 -9.41
N VAL A 160 14.55 18.62 -8.09
CA VAL A 160 15.85 18.37 -7.45
C VAL A 160 16.19 16.88 -7.39
N ALA A 161 15.23 16.00 -7.10
CA ALA A 161 15.48 14.57 -7.05
C ALA A 161 15.98 14.05 -8.41
N HIS A 162 15.35 14.46 -9.50
CA HIS A 162 15.73 14.05 -10.85
C HIS A 162 17.09 14.63 -11.32
N GLN A 163 17.53 15.76 -10.77
CA GLN A 163 18.88 16.29 -11.05
C GLN A 163 19.99 15.36 -10.53
N VAL A 164 19.75 14.69 -9.40
CA VAL A 164 20.78 13.88 -8.72
C VAL A 164 20.59 12.38 -8.92
N ASN A 165 19.34 11.91 -9.00
CA ASN A 165 18.98 10.52 -9.28
C ASN A 165 17.89 10.47 -10.37
N PRO A 166 18.25 10.19 -11.63
CA PRO A 166 17.27 10.06 -12.72
C PRO A 166 16.26 8.92 -12.56
N ASN A 167 16.50 7.99 -11.63
CA ASN A 167 15.58 6.88 -11.32
C ASN A 167 14.64 7.21 -10.15
N ALA A 168 14.75 8.39 -9.53
CA ALA A 168 13.91 8.74 -8.40
C ALA A 168 12.44 8.88 -8.84
N GLU A 169 11.55 8.20 -8.13
CA GLU A 169 10.11 8.34 -8.25
C GLU A 169 9.55 9.16 -7.09
N ILE A 170 8.83 10.22 -7.42
CA ILE A 170 8.21 11.11 -6.45
C ILE A 170 6.72 10.80 -6.32
N HIS A 171 6.30 10.46 -5.11
CA HIS A 171 4.91 10.12 -4.83
C HIS A 171 4.21 11.32 -4.21
N LEU A 172 2.96 11.55 -4.62
CA LEU A 172 2.07 12.39 -3.81
C LEU A 172 1.96 11.79 -2.41
N ALA A 173 1.87 12.68 -1.42
CA ALA A 173 1.44 12.31 -0.08
C ALA A 173 0.15 11.52 -0.18
N ALA A 174 0.05 10.48 0.64
CA ALA A 174 -1.17 9.73 0.67
C ALA A 174 -2.33 10.59 1.15
N SER A 175 -3.48 10.48 0.50
CA SER A 175 -4.72 11.10 0.96
C SER A 175 -5.52 10.10 1.80
N THR A 176 -6.10 10.60 2.90
CA THR A 176 -7.11 9.85 3.68
C THR A 176 -8.43 9.72 2.95
N THR A 177 -8.72 10.66 2.02
CA THR A 177 -9.97 10.85 1.25
C THR A 177 -11.23 11.14 2.07
N TRP A 178 -11.27 10.74 3.34
CA TRP A 178 -12.38 10.99 4.26
C TRP A 178 -12.46 12.47 4.68
N HIS A 179 -11.32 13.09 5.01
CA HIS A 179 -11.29 14.47 5.47
C HIS A 179 -11.63 15.46 4.35
N ASN A 180 -11.15 15.17 3.13
CA ASN A 180 -11.47 15.95 1.96
C ASN A 180 -11.56 15.05 0.70
N PRO A 181 -12.78 14.58 0.35
CA PRO A 181 -13.00 13.72 -0.82
C PRO A 181 -12.64 14.36 -2.16
N THR A 182 -12.50 15.69 -2.22
CA THR A 182 -12.18 16.42 -3.45
C THR A 182 -10.72 16.85 -3.55
N TYR A 183 -9.89 16.55 -2.54
CA TYR A 183 -8.51 17.03 -2.45
C TYR A 183 -7.70 16.80 -3.73
N LEU A 184 -7.70 15.57 -4.26
CA LEU A 184 -6.96 15.26 -5.49
C LEU A 184 -7.48 16.04 -6.70
N ARG A 185 -8.80 16.19 -6.84
CA ARG A 185 -9.39 16.94 -7.96
C ARG A 185 -8.97 18.40 -7.91
N ASP A 186 -9.01 19.00 -6.71
CA ASP A 186 -8.70 20.40 -6.49
C ASP A 186 -7.18 20.64 -6.64
N PHE A 187 -6.34 19.68 -6.19
CA PHE A 187 -4.90 19.66 -6.43
C PHE A 187 -4.59 19.62 -7.94
N LEU A 188 -5.18 18.70 -8.71
CA LEU A 188 -4.93 18.62 -10.14
C LEU A 188 -5.43 19.85 -10.90
N ALA A 189 -6.54 20.45 -10.46
CA ALA A 189 -7.03 21.72 -11.03
C ALA A 189 -6.01 22.86 -10.87
N MET A 190 -5.22 22.84 -9.80
CA MET A 190 -4.13 23.79 -9.55
C MET A 190 -2.88 23.43 -10.38
N VAL A 191 -2.41 22.18 -10.31
CA VAL A 191 -1.18 21.76 -10.99
C VAL A 191 -1.28 21.92 -12.51
N THR A 192 -2.46 21.67 -13.09
CA THR A 192 -2.68 21.84 -14.54
C THR A 192 -2.64 23.29 -15.03
N GLN A 193 -2.59 24.28 -14.13
CA GLN A 193 -2.38 25.69 -14.46
C GLN A 193 -0.89 26.05 -14.59
N ASP A 194 0.02 25.22 -14.07
CA ASP A 194 1.45 25.43 -14.26
C ASP A 194 1.86 25.03 -15.69
N PRO A 195 2.41 25.96 -16.50
CA PRO A 195 2.76 25.69 -17.89
C PRO A 195 3.86 24.64 -18.06
N GLU A 196 4.68 24.39 -17.03
CA GLU A 196 5.75 23.40 -17.02
C GLU A 196 5.25 22.02 -16.58
N ALA A 197 4.04 21.92 -16.00
CA ALA A 197 3.56 20.68 -15.39
C ALA A 197 3.53 19.53 -16.39
N ALA A 198 2.96 19.72 -17.58
CA ALA A 198 2.83 18.64 -18.55
C ALA A 198 4.20 18.08 -19.01
N GLU A 199 5.22 18.94 -19.14
CA GLU A 199 6.59 18.55 -19.52
C GLU A 199 7.26 17.69 -18.44
N HIS A 200 6.95 17.96 -17.17
CA HIS A 200 7.49 17.24 -16.01
C HIS A 200 6.52 16.21 -15.44
N GLY A 201 5.60 15.68 -16.26
CA GLY A 201 4.66 14.66 -15.83
C GLY A 201 3.83 15.08 -14.61
N TYR A 202 3.49 16.36 -14.49
CA TYR A 202 2.79 16.98 -13.35
C TYR A 202 3.53 16.91 -12.01
N PHE A 203 4.85 16.69 -12.02
CA PHE A 203 5.75 16.69 -10.85
C PHE A 203 5.52 15.55 -9.83
N PHE A 204 4.93 14.43 -10.26
CA PHE A 204 4.84 13.21 -9.45
C PHE A 204 4.72 11.98 -10.35
N ASP A 205 5.06 10.81 -9.84
CA ASP A 205 5.09 9.56 -10.56
C ASP A 205 3.98 8.60 -10.08
N ALA A 206 3.56 8.70 -8.82
CA ALA A 206 2.49 7.88 -8.24
C ALA A 206 1.55 8.66 -7.32
N VAL A 207 0.30 8.17 -7.20
CA VAL A 207 -0.67 8.62 -6.20
C VAL A 207 -0.75 7.60 -5.08
N SER A 208 -0.57 8.05 -3.84
CA SER A 208 -0.72 7.21 -2.65
C SER A 208 -2.08 7.42 -1.98
N LEU A 209 -2.61 6.38 -1.33
CA LEU A 209 -3.88 6.40 -0.61
C LEU A 209 -3.76 5.66 0.71
N HIS A 210 -4.44 6.19 1.73
CA HIS A 210 -4.60 5.56 3.04
C HIS A 210 -6.09 5.20 3.23
N ILE A 211 -6.41 3.91 3.25
CA ILE A 211 -7.80 3.42 3.34
C ILE A 211 -7.91 2.38 4.44
N TYR A 212 -8.76 2.62 5.43
CA TYR A 212 -8.84 1.80 6.65
C TYR A 212 -10.25 1.27 6.95
N PHE A 213 -10.31 0.24 7.79
CA PHE A 213 -11.48 -0.31 8.49
C PHE A 213 -12.55 -1.02 7.65
N ARG A 214 -12.93 -0.47 6.49
CA ARG A 214 -14.02 -1.01 5.66
C ARG A 214 -13.49 -1.56 4.34
N THR A 215 -13.75 -2.82 4.05
CA THR A 215 -13.22 -3.46 2.85
C THR A 215 -13.86 -2.90 1.58
N GLU A 216 -15.17 -2.61 1.61
CA GLU A 216 -15.91 -2.12 0.44
C GLU A 216 -15.49 -0.71 -0.03
N THR A 217 -14.93 0.12 0.85
CA THR A 217 -14.47 1.46 0.42
C THR A 217 -13.19 1.43 -0.40
N ILE A 218 -12.41 0.36 -0.34
CA ILE A 218 -11.17 0.20 -1.11
C ILE A 218 -11.40 0.34 -2.62
N PRO A 219 -12.24 -0.50 -3.26
CA PRO A 219 -12.49 -0.38 -4.70
C PRO A 219 -13.21 0.92 -5.08
N GLU A 220 -14.05 1.46 -4.18
CA GLU A 220 -14.74 2.74 -4.40
C GLU A 220 -13.76 3.91 -4.52
N ILE A 221 -12.85 4.04 -3.55
CA ILE A 221 -11.86 5.12 -3.48
C ILE A 221 -10.79 4.96 -4.57
N LEU A 222 -10.29 3.74 -4.83
CA LEU A 222 -9.36 3.48 -5.94
C LEU A 222 -10.01 3.83 -7.29
N GLY A 223 -11.27 3.43 -7.50
CA GLY A 223 -12.02 3.75 -8.69
C GLY A 223 -12.27 5.26 -8.85
N ALA A 224 -12.59 5.96 -7.76
CA ALA A 224 -12.77 7.41 -7.78
C ALA A 224 -11.47 8.15 -8.11
N THR A 225 -10.36 7.73 -7.48
CA THR A 225 -9.01 8.26 -7.74
C THR A 225 -8.64 8.10 -9.22
N ARG A 226 -8.84 6.91 -9.80
CA ARG A 226 -8.57 6.66 -11.21
C ARG A 226 -9.44 7.51 -12.14
N ARG A 227 -10.73 7.68 -11.83
CA ARG A 227 -11.63 8.56 -12.61
C ARG A 227 -11.19 10.02 -12.54
N THR A 228 -10.76 10.49 -11.37
CA THR A 228 -10.24 11.86 -11.20
C THR A 228 -8.97 12.09 -12.01
N LEU A 229 -8.00 11.17 -11.97
CA LEU A 229 -6.80 11.27 -12.82
C LEU A 229 -7.18 11.30 -14.32
N ALA A 230 -8.07 10.39 -14.73
CA ALA A 230 -8.52 10.31 -16.11
C ALA A 230 -9.25 11.58 -16.59
N SER A 231 -9.99 12.29 -15.73
CA SER A 231 -10.64 13.55 -16.12
C SER A 231 -9.67 14.68 -16.45
N TYR A 232 -8.40 14.56 -16.03
CA TYR A 232 -7.31 15.46 -16.41
C TYR A 232 -6.38 14.86 -17.48
N ASN A 233 -6.76 13.74 -18.11
CA ASN A 233 -5.91 12.96 -19.04
C ASN A 233 -4.60 12.47 -18.41
N ILE A 234 -4.59 12.26 -17.10
CA ILE A 234 -3.43 11.73 -16.37
C ILE A 234 -3.64 10.22 -16.14
N GLN A 235 -2.62 9.43 -16.44
CA GLN A 235 -2.57 8.01 -16.13
C GLN A 235 -1.30 7.75 -15.33
N LYS A 236 -1.46 7.36 -14.07
CA LYS A 236 -0.36 7.08 -13.15
C LYS A 236 -0.70 5.91 -12.23
N PRO A 237 0.30 5.19 -11.73
CA PRO A 237 0.11 4.16 -10.71
C PRO A 237 -0.57 4.73 -9.47
N ILE A 238 -1.43 3.91 -8.87
CA ILE A 238 -2.09 4.21 -7.60
C ILE A 238 -1.65 3.16 -6.59
N TRP A 239 -1.12 3.62 -5.46
CA TRP A 239 -0.64 2.78 -4.37
C TRP A 239 -1.58 2.92 -3.17
N LEU A 240 -1.96 1.79 -2.59
CA LEU A 240 -2.61 1.73 -1.28
C LEU A 240 -1.51 1.49 -0.24
N ASN A 241 -0.74 2.54 0.07
CA ASN A 241 0.47 2.39 0.87
C ASN A 241 0.25 2.37 2.38
N GLU A 242 -1.00 2.57 2.84
CA GLU A 242 -1.46 2.16 4.17
C GLU A 242 -2.90 1.64 4.15
N THR A 243 -3.11 0.47 4.75
CA THR A 243 -4.44 -0.07 5.03
C THR A 243 -4.39 -1.03 6.22
N ASN A 244 -5.43 -1.01 7.06
CA ASN A 244 -5.68 -2.02 8.10
C ASN A 244 -7.09 -1.84 8.72
N ALA A 245 -7.46 -2.78 9.57
CA ALA A 245 -8.60 -2.70 10.47
C ALA A 245 -8.17 -3.29 11.83
N PRO A 246 -7.51 -2.52 12.71
CA PRO A 246 -6.99 -3.04 13.97
C PRO A 246 -8.12 -3.50 14.89
N SER A 247 -7.81 -4.49 15.72
CA SER A 247 -8.77 -4.94 16.72
C SER A 247 -8.91 -3.93 17.86
N ASN A 248 -10.13 -3.79 18.36
CA ASN A 248 -10.44 -3.03 19.56
C ASN A 248 -10.49 -3.91 20.83
N ALA A 249 -10.27 -5.22 20.70
CA ALA A 249 -10.31 -6.20 21.79
C ALA A 249 -9.24 -7.27 21.56
N ASP A 250 -8.02 -7.00 22.03
CA ASP A 250 -6.84 -7.84 21.79
C ASP A 250 -6.04 -8.12 23.07
N PRO A 251 -6.45 -9.09 23.90
CA PRO A 251 -5.70 -9.48 25.09
C PRO A 251 -4.23 -9.84 24.77
N PRO A 252 -3.24 -9.41 25.59
CA PRO A 252 -3.36 -8.81 26.92
C PRO A 252 -3.53 -7.29 26.91
N TYR A 253 -3.67 -6.63 25.75
CA TYR A 253 -3.97 -5.21 25.71
C TYR A 253 -5.38 -4.92 26.23
N TRP A 254 -5.63 -3.65 26.53
CA TRP A 254 -6.95 -3.23 27.00
C TRP A 254 -8.00 -3.42 25.92
N GLU A 255 -9.22 -3.64 26.37
CA GLU A 255 -10.39 -3.44 25.53
C GLU A 255 -10.59 -1.93 25.29
N LEU A 256 -10.99 -1.58 24.08
CA LEU A 256 -11.39 -0.23 23.70
C LEU A 256 -12.92 -0.20 23.53
N PRO A 257 -13.69 -0.14 24.64
CA PRO A 257 -15.15 -0.23 24.60
C PRO A 257 -15.82 0.94 23.85
N GLU A 258 -15.10 2.05 23.66
CA GLU A 258 -15.55 3.21 22.89
C GLU A 258 -14.91 3.31 21.50
N ALA A 259 -14.26 2.25 21.01
CA ALA A 259 -13.68 2.23 19.67
C ALA A 259 -14.73 2.59 18.61
N ASN A 260 -14.30 3.30 17.57
CA ASN A 260 -15.22 3.75 16.52
C ASN A 260 -15.74 2.60 15.66
N PHE A 261 -14.96 1.50 15.60
CA PHE A 261 -15.27 0.27 14.89
C PHE A 261 -15.20 -0.92 15.84
N ASP A 262 -16.13 -1.88 15.68
CA ASP A 262 -16.11 -3.16 16.38
C ASP A 262 -15.38 -4.22 15.54
N ILE A 263 -14.14 -4.57 15.92
CA ILE A 263 -13.24 -5.42 15.14
C ILE A 263 -12.48 -6.39 16.05
N THR A 264 -12.56 -7.70 15.79
CA THR A 264 -11.75 -8.72 16.48
C THR A 264 -10.39 -8.98 15.79
N PRO A 265 -9.43 -9.67 16.44
CA PRO A 265 -8.18 -10.06 15.80
C PRO A 265 -8.38 -10.96 14.55
N GLU A 266 -9.44 -11.76 14.52
CA GLU A 266 -9.82 -12.59 13.36
C GLU A 266 -10.43 -11.75 12.22
N GLU A 267 -11.16 -10.69 12.54
CA GLU A 267 -11.65 -9.75 11.54
C GLU A 267 -10.52 -8.88 10.97
N GLN A 268 -9.49 -8.56 11.74
CA GLN A 268 -8.27 -7.94 11.21
C GLN A 268 -7.62 -8.85 10.15
N ALA A 269 -7.51 -10.17 10.42
CA ALA A 269 -7.01 -11.15 9.44
C ALA A 269 -7.90 -11.22 8.19
N SER A 270 -9.22 -11.27 8.39
CA SER A 270 -10.21 -11.27 7.30
C SER A 270 -10.09 -10.00 6.45
N TYR A 271 -9.95 -8.84 7.10
CA TYR A 271 -9.78 -7.55 6.45
C TYR A 271 -8.58 -7.56 5.52
N LEU A 272 -7.39 -8.03 5.97
CA LEU A 272 -6.20 -7.99 5.12
C LEU A 272 -6.38 -8.83 3.85
N LEU A 273 -6.86 -10.07 3.97
CA LEU A 273 -7.10 -10.94 2.81
C LEU A 273 -8.07 -10.29 1.82
N GLN A 274 -9.18 -9.76 2.32
CA GLN A 274 -10.19 -9.08 1.50
C GLN A 274 -9.67 -7.78 0.89
N ALA A 275 -9.03 -6.92 1.68
CA ALA A 275 -8.53 -5.61 1.28
C ALA A 275 -7.48 -5.71 0.18
N PHE A 276 -6.51 -6.61 0.32
CA PHE A 276 -5.46 -6.81 -0.68
C PHE A 276 -6.03 -7.37 -1.98
N ALA A 277 -6.96 -8.34 -1.91
CA ALA A 277 -7.62 -8.87 -3.10
C ALA A 277 -8.45 -7.79 -3.81
N LEU A 278 -9.24 -7.02 -3.06
CA LEU A 278 -10.05 -5.93 -3.59
C LEU A 278 -9.19 -4.83 -4.21
N ALA A 279 -8.09 -4.43 -3.56
CA ALA A 279 -7.17 -3.43 -4.07
C ALA A 279 -6.53 -3.88 -5.39
N LEU A 280 -6.07 -5.14 -5.50
CA LEU A 280 -5.57 -5.71 -6.76
C LEU A 280 -6.66 -5.68 -7.84
N SER A 281 -7.90 -6.09 -7.53
CA SER A 281 -9.01 -6.08 -8.49
C SER A 281 -9.40 -4.67 -8.95
N ALA A 282 -9.15 -3.67 -8.10
CA ALA A 282 -9.34 -2.27 -8.40
C ALA A 282 -8.08 -1.62 -9.01
N GLY A 283 -7.05 -2.41 -9.33
CA GLY A 283 -5.83 -1.98 -10.03
C GLY A 283 -4.87 -1.14 -9.19
N ALA A 284 -4.85 -1.32 -7.86
CA ALA A 284 -3.74 -0.82 -7.06
C ALA A 284 -2.45 -1.56 -7.48
N GLU A 285 -1.37 -0.80 -7.66
CA GLU A 285 -0.08 -1.38 -8.08
C GLU A 285 0.69 -1.96 -6.91
N ARG A 286 0.66 -1.26 -5.77
CA ARG A 286 1.26 -1.72 -4.52
C ARG A 286 0.34 -1.47 -3.34
N ILE A 287 0.38 -2.38 -2.38
CA ILE A 287 -0.50 -2.41 -1.21
C ILE A 287 0.36 -2.69 0.01
N ALA A 288 0.24 -1.87 1.07
CA ALA A 288 0.94 -2.11 2.32
C ALA A 288 0.03 -2.08 3.53
N VAL A 289 0.30 -3.00 4.46
CA VAL A 289 -0.35 -3.06 5.76
C VAL A 289 0.25 -2.03 6.71
N TYR A 290 -0.60 -1.23 7.35
CA TYR A 290 -0.22 -0.41 8.49
C TYR A 290 -0.64 -1.11 9.79
N ARG A 291 0.24 -1.78 10.51
CA ARG A 291 1.71 -1.72 10.43
C ARG A 291 2.34 -3.03 10.86
N TRP A 292 3.66 -3.16 10.71
CA TRP A 292 4.34 -4.43 10.98
C TRP A 292 4.33 -4.80 12.46
N VAL A 293 4.98 -3.98 13.29
CA VAL A 293 5.01 -4.11 14.76
C VAL A 293 4.26 -2.94 15.37
N ASP A 294 3.55 -3.22 16.46
CA ASP A 294 2.92 -2.19 17.28
C ASP A 294 3.89 -1.08 17.69
N ASN A 295 3.36 0.12 17.86
CA ASN A 295 4.00 1.13 18.70
C ASN A 295 3.76 0.77 20.17
N GLU A 296 4.48 1.44 21.07
CA GLU A 296 4.16 1.36 22.50
C GLU A 296 2.66 1.65 22.68
N PRO A 297 1.87 0.69 23.20
CA PRO A 297 0.44 0.85 23.31
C PRO A 297 0.11 2.13 24.09
N GLN A 298 -0.86 2.91 23.61
CA GLN A 298 -1.37 4.10 24.31
C GLN A 298 -2.86 3.96 24.64
N PRO A 299 -3.32 4.23 25.88
CA PRO A 299 -4.73 4.16 26.24
C PRO A 299 -5.62 4.93 25.26
N GLY A 300 -6.66 4.26 24.74
CA GLY A 300 -7.59 4.87 23.78
C GLY A 300 -7.12 4.89 22.32
N VAL A 301 -6.00 4.25 22.00
CA VAL A 301 -5.48 4.10 20.62
C VAL A 301 -5.41 2.62 20.27
N GLU A 302 -6.00 2.24 19.14
CA GLU A 302 -5.96 0.86 18.64
C GLU A 302 -4.52 0.44 18.29
N PRO A 303 -4.07 -0.76 18.69
CA PRO A 303 -2.80 -1.33 18.25
C PRO A 303 -2.91 -1.90 16.83
N PHE A 304 -2.18 -1.31 15.88
CA PHE A 304 -2.27 -1.62 14.44
C PHE A 304 -1.34 -2.75 13.96
N GLY A 305 -0.41 -3.20 14.79
CA GLY A 305 0.60 -4.19 14.42
C GLY A 305 -0.01 -5.51 13.96
N LEU A 306 0.69 -6.21 13.06
CA LEU A 306 0.50 -7.66 12.90
C LEU A 306 1.23 -8.43 14.00
N ILE A 307 2.22 -7.78 14.60
CA ILE A 307 3.07 -8.26 15.68
C ILE A 307 2.94 -7.29 16.86
N ARG A 308 2.72 -7.83 18.05
CA ARG A 308 2.65 -7.08 19.31
C ARG A 308 4.03 -6.63 19.77
N THR A 309 4.10 -5.75 20.77
CA THR A 309 5.37 -5.28 21.33
C THR A 309 6.19 -6.37 22.05
N ASP A 310 5.56 -7.47 22.45
CA ASP A 310 6.22 -8.67 22.98
C ASP A 310 6.65 -9.67 21.88
N PHE A 311 6.53 -9.28 20.61
CA PHE A 311 6.78 -10.08 19.41
C PHE A 311 5.83 -11.28 19.22
N SER A 312 4.76 -11.40 20.01
CA SER A 312 3.68 -12.34 19.70
C SER A 312 2.93 -11.90 18.43
N ARG A 313 2.55 -12.87 17.61
CA ARG A 313 1.88 -12.63 16.33
C ARG A 313 0.37 -12.63 16.51
N ARG A 314 -0.33 -11.72 15.81
CA ARG A 314 -1.79 -11.76 15.64
C ARG A 314 -2.17 -12.71 14.50
N PRO A 315 -3.42 -13.21 14.43
CA PRO A 315 -3.91 -13.95 13.26
C PRO A 315 -3.67 -13.22 11.93
N ALA A 316 -3.68 -11.89 11.95
CA ALA A 316 -3.41 -11.04 10.81
C ALA A 316 -1.99 -11.22 10.21
N TYR A 317 -1.00 -11.66 11.00
CA TYR A 317 0.32 -12.02 10.48
C TYR A 317 0.28 -13.24 9.56
N GLU A 318 -0.45 -14.30 9.94
CA GLU A 318 -0.61 -15.48 9.09
C GLU A 318 -1.47 -15.17 7.86
N ALA A 319 -2.47 -14.29 8.01
CA ALA A 319 -3.23 -13.77 6.86
C ALA A 319 -2.32 -13.06 5.84
N TYR A 320 -1.35 -12.26 6.32
CA TYR A 320 -0.35 -11.63 5.45
C TYR A 320 0.54 -12.65 4.73
N LYS A 321 0.95 -13.72 5.41
CA LYS A 321 1.67 -14.85 4.76
C LYS A 321 0.84 -15.53 3.68
N LEU A 322 -0.46 -15.69 3.90
CA LEU A 322 -1.36 -16.23 2.88
C LEU A 322 -1.46 -15.29 1.68
N ILE A 323 -1.46 -13.96 1.87
CA ILE A 323 -1.42 -12.97 0.78
C ILE A 323 -0.13 -13.14 -0.04
N THR A 324 1.03 -13.10 0.60
CA THR A 324 2.32 -13.16 -0.11
C THR A 324 2.59 -14.53 -0.72
N THR A 325 1.92 -15.58 -0.26
CA THR A 325 2.02 -16.94 -0.84
C THR A 325 1.01 -17.15 -1.97
N HIS A 326 -0.24 -16.75 -1.78
CA HIS A 326 -1.35 -17.12 -2.65
C HIS A 326 -1.80 -16.00 -3.59
N TYR A 327 -1.33 -14.77 -3.43
CA TYR A 327 -1.61 -13.66 -4.37
C TYR A 327 -0.37 -13.33 -5.21
N ALA A 328 0.82 -13.79 -4.79
CA ALA A 328 2.06 -13.55 -5.50
C ALA A 328 2.07 -14.11 -6.94
N GLY A 329 2.66 -13.35 -7.85
CA GLY A 329 2.68 -13.63 -9.29
C GLY A 329 1.35 -13.38 -10.01
N ALA A 330 0.33 -12.80 -9.35
CA ALA A 330 -0.93 -12.47 -10.01
C ALA A 330 -0.73 -11.37 -11.05
N PHE A 331 -1.02 -11.65 -12.31
CA PHE A 331 -0.96 -10.66 -13.40
C PHE A 331 -2.34 -10.10 -13.77
N SER A 332 -3.40 -10.68 -13.22
CA SER A 332 -4.78 -10.24 -13.41
C SER A 332 -5.58 -10.50 -12.14
N ALA A 333 -6.45 -9.56 -11.78
CA ALA A 333 -7.37 -9.67 -10.66
C ALA A 333 -8.77 -9.18 -11.09
N GLN A 334 -9.80 -9.99 -10.88
CA GLN A 334 -11.18 -9.64 -11.24
C GLN A 334 -12.11 -9.92 -10.08
N ARG A 335 -12.92 -8.92 -9.71
CA ARG A 335 -13.94 -9.04 -8.67
C ARG A 335 -15.28 -9.44 -9.29
N GLU A 336 -15.94 -10.41 -8.68
CA GLU A 336 -17.33 -10.80 -8.89
C GLU A 336 -18.07 -10.70 -7.55
N ARG A 337 -19.21 -10.00 -7.54
CA ARG A 337 -20.04 -9.85 -6.34
C ARG A 337 -21.37 -10.56 -6.57
N TYR A 338 -21.63 -11.58 -5.76
CA TYR A 338 -22.90 -12.31 -5.75
C TYR A 338 -23.84 -11.72 -4.70
N ALA A 339 -25.00 -12.32 -4.50
CA ALA A 339 -25.98 -11.84 -3.52
C ALA A 339 -25.50 -11.97 -2.06
N THR A 340 -24.72 -13.02 -1.75
CA THR A 340 -24.31 -13.35 -0.37
C THR A 340 -22.80 -13.43 -0.16
N TYR A 341 -22.00 -13.50 -1.22
CA TYR A 341 -20.54 -13.61 -1.14
C TYR A 341 -19.83 -12.81 -2.23
N ASN A 342 -18.55 -12.53 -2.02
CA ASN A 342 -17.65 -11.98 -3.03
C ASN A 342 -16.67 -13.05 -3.49
N VAL A 343 -16.19 -12.90 -4.72
CA VAL A 343 -15.08 -13.65 -5.28
C VAL A 343 -14.10 -12.66 -5.92
N VAL A 344 -12.82 -12.77 -5.60
CA VAL A 344 -11.76 -12.11 -6.37
C VAL A 344 -10.89 -13.19 -6.99
N THR A 345 -10.93 -13.29 -8.32
CA THR A 345 -10.15 -14.26 -9.09
C THR A 345 -8.81 -13.66 -9.49
N LEU A 346 -7.72 -14.24 -8.99
CA LEU A 346 -6.34 -13.87 -9.25
C LEU A 346 -5.69 -14.91 -10.19
N LYS A 347 -5.31 -14.50 -11.41
CA LYS A 347 -4.59 -15.37 -12.36
C LYS A 347 -3.08 -15.23 -12.15
N ARG A 348 -2.38 -16.34 -11.92
CA ARG A 348 -1.01 -16.44 -11.39
C ARG A 348 -0.14 -17.44 -12.16
N GLY A 349 -0.12 -17.29 -13.48
CA GLY A 349 0.49 -18.26 -14.41
C GLY A 349 -0.36 -19.53 -14.51
N ALA A 350 0.26 -20.68 -14.24
CA ALA A 350 -0.43 -21.97 -14.17
C ALA A 350 -1.44 -22.05 -13.01
N LEU A 351 -1.28 -21.21 -11.98
CA LEU A 351 -2.18 -21.18 -10.83
C LEU A 351 -3.26 -20.12 -10.99
N THR A 352 -4.45 -20.42 -10.48
CA THR A 352 -5.50 -19.43 -10.19
C THR A 352 -5.81 -19.48 -8.70
N THR A 353 -5.97 -18.32 -8.07
CA THR A 353 -6.45 -18.22 -6.69
C THR A 353 -7.72 -17.39 -6.67
N ARG A 354 -8.83 -17.99 -6.24
CA ARG A 354 -10.07 -17.26 -5.96
C ARG A 354 -10.11 -16.96 -4.46
N VAL A 355 -10.27 -15.69 -4.11
CA VAL A 355 -10.41 -15.21 -2.73
C VAL A 355 -11.89 -15.02 -2.47
N LEU A 356 -12.45 -15.70 -1.46
CA LEU A 356 -13.88 -15.75 -1.23
C LEU A 356 -14.26 -15.44 0.21
N TRP A 357 -15.35 -14.71 0.40
CA TRP A 357 -15.93 -14.46 1.71
C TRP A 357 -17.42 -14.16 1.61
N ALA A 358 -18.20 -14.57 2.62
CA ALA A 358 -19.58 -14.10 2.77
C ALA A 358 -19.56 -12.61 3.15
N HIS A 359 -20.49 -11.80 2.63
CA HIS A 359 -20.60 -10.38 2.97
C HIS A 359 -21.94 -10.03 3.62
N THR A 360 -22.61 -11.05 4.18
CA THR A 360 -23.87 -10.93 4.90
C THR A 360 -23.79 -11.70 6.22
N GLU A 361 -24.79 -11.51 7.09
CA GLU A 361 -24.92 -12.23 8.39
C GLU A 361 -25.34 -13.71 8.25
N ALA A 362 -25.46 -14.20 7.02
CA ALA A 362 -25.80 -15.60 6.74
C ALA A 362 -24.62 -16.32 6.09
N ASP A 363 -24.50 -17.61 6.38
CA ASP A 363 -23.54 -18.45 5.68
C ASP A 363 -23.86 -18.45 4.19
N ALA A 364 -22.82 -18.43 3.35
CA ALA A 364 -22.99 -18.41 1.91
C ALA A 364 -22.66 -19.78 1.32
N HIS A 365 -23.64 -20.41 0.68
CA HIS A 365 -23.41 -21.60 -0.13
C HIS A 365 -22.83 -21.18 -1.47
N VAL A 366 -21.62 -21.65 -1.75
CA VAL A 366 -20.87 -21.31 -2.95
C VAL A 366 -20.91 -22.50 -3.91
N THR A 367 -21.18 -22.20 -5.17
CA THR A 367 -21.06 -23.15 -6.27
C THR A 367 -20.32 -22.45 -7.40
N LEU A 368 -19.16 -22.98 -7.78
CA LEU A 368 -18.28 -22.38 -8.78
C LEU A 368 -17.84 -23.39 -9.83
N PRO A 369 -17.75 -22.99 -11.11
CA PRO A 369 -17.19 -23.87 -12.13
C PRO A 369 -15.73 -24.19 -11.80
N ALA A 370 -15.34 -25.45 -11.94
CA ALA A 370 -13.98 -25.89 -11.70
C ALA A 370 -13.05 -25.49 -12.84
N LEU A 371 -11.88 -24.96 -12.51
CA LEU A 371 -10.81 -24.66 -13.49
C LEU A 371 -9.71 -25.72 -13.50
N ALA A 372 -9.74 -26.66 -12.56
CA ALA A 372 -8.80 -27.77 -12.42
C ALA A 372 -9.51 -29.05 -11.99
N ALA A 373 -8.87 -30.21 -12.18
CA ALA A 373 -9.38 -31.52 -11.75
C ALA A 373 -9.47 -31.67 -10.21
N GLN A 374 -8.67 -30.90 -9.48
CA GLN A 374 -8.73 -30.77 -8.02
C GLN A 374 -8.28 -29.35 -7.62
N ALA A 375 -8.68 -28.93 -6.43
CA ALA A 375 -8.28 -27.65 -5.86
C ALA A 375 -7.88 -27.79 -4.40
N ARG A 376 -7.06 -26.84 -3.93
CA ARG A 376 -6.79 -26.66 -2.50
C ARG A 376 -7.69 -25.54 -1.98
N LEU A 377 -8.54 -25.85 -1.02
CA LEU A 377 -9.33 -24.89 -0.28
C LEU A 377 -8.59 -24.54 1.01
N VAL A 378 -8.06 -23.31 1.07
CA VAL A 378 -7.26 -22.81 2.19
C VAL A 378 -8.12 -21.87 3.02
N GLU A 379 -8.28 -22.19 4.30
CA GLU A 379 -8.94 -21.31 5.27
C GLU A 379 -8.02 -20.15 5.66
N GLN A 380 -8.56 -19.03 6.17
CA GLN A 380 -7.74 -17.90 6.65
C GLN A 380 -6.76 -18.27 7.77
N THR A 381 -6.99 -19.39 8.45
CA THR A 381 -6.09 -19.95 9.48
C THR A 381 -4.87 -20.65 8.88
N GLY A 382 -4.85 -20.85 7.56
CA GLY A 382 -3.84 -21.60 6.84
C GLY A 382 -4.11 -23.11 6.76
N ILE A 383 -5.24 -23.60 7.30
CA ILE A 383 -5.63 -25.00 7.14
C ILE A 383 -6.02 -25.24 5.68
N GLU A 384 -5.42 -26.26 5.06
CA GLU A 384 -5.69 -26.63 3.66
C GLU A 384 -6.49 -27.94 3.58
N HIS A 385 -7.52 -27.95 2.73
CA HIS A 385 -8.27 -29.14 2.35
C HIS A 385 -8.16 -29.35 0.84
N THR A 386 -8.00 -30.60 0.40
CA THR A 386 -8.12 -30.93 -1.03
C THR A 386 -9.59 -31.20 -1.35
N ILE A 387 -10.12 -30.53 -2.37
CA ILE A 387 -11.48 -30.73 -2.87
C ILE A 387 -11.44 -31.13 -4.34
N VAL A 388 -12.40 -31.97 -4.74
CA VAL A 388 -12.58 -32.46 -6.11
C VAL A 388 -13.94 -31.98 -6.60
N PRO A 389 -14.06 -31.50 -7.85
CA PRO A 389 -15.33 -30.99 -8.32
C PRO A 389 -16.32 -32.13 -8.62
N GLU A 390 -17.59 -31.89 -8.34
CA GLU A 390 -18.70 -32.78 -8.69
C GLU A 390 -19.48 -32.14 -9.86
N ASN A 391 -19.69 -32.88 -10.95
CA ASN A 391 -20.33 -32.36 -12.17
C ASN A 391 -19.70 -31.05 -12.67
N GLY A 392 -18.36 -31.00 -12.66
CA GLY A 392 -17.57 -29.85 -13.09
C GLY A 392 -17.61 -28.64 -12.14
N GLN A 393 -18.10 -28.78 -10.91
CA GLN A 393 -18.28 -27.66 -9.98
C GLN A 393 -17.72 -27.94 -8.58
N TYR A 394 -17.11 -26.92 -7.98
CA TYR A 394 -16.79 -26.92 -6.55
C TYR A 394 -17.96 -26.37 -5.76
N THR A 395 -18.35 -27.09 -4.70
CA THR A 395 -19.41 -26.66 -3.77
C THR A 395 -18.90 -26.70 -2.33
N PHE A 396 -19.07 -25.60 -1.60
CA PHE A 396 -18.70 -25.48 -0.18
C PHE A 396 -19.46 -24.31 0.46
N THR A 397 -19.35 -24.18 1.78
CA THR A 397 -20.00 -23.10 2.54
C THR A 397 -18.96 -22.13 3.08
N LEU A 398 -19.17 -20.83 2.87
CA LEU A 398 -18.40 -19.76 3.50
C LEU A 398 -19.12 -19.34 4.79
N PRO A 399 -18.40 -19.23 5.92
CA PRO A 399 -18.98 -18.73 7.16
C PRO A 399 -19.44 -17.27 7.00
N ARG A 400 -20.56 -16.94 7.64
CA ARG A 400 -21.13 -15.59 7.70
C ARG A 400 -20.14 -14.52 8.17
N ALA A 401 -20.40 -13.29 7.77
CA ALA A 401 -19.81 -12.11 8.42
C ALA A 401 -20.42 -11.91 9.82
N ARG A 402 -19.60 -11.42 10.77
CA ARG A 402 -20.07 -11.14 12.15
C ARG A 402 -21.03 -9.94 12.19
N CYS A 403 -20.73 -8.92 11.39
CA CYS A 403 -21.51 -7.68 11.26
C CYS A 403 -21.84 -7.01 12.61
N ALA A 404 -20.92 -7.09 13.58
CA ALA A 404 -21.13 -6.53 14.92
C ALA A 404 -21.08 -5.00 14.94
N ASP A 405 -20.41 -4.36 13.98
CA ASP A 405 -20.36 -2.91 13.92
C ASP A 405 -21.75 -2.31 13.65
N LYS A 406 -22.04 -1.17 14.27
CA LYS A 406 -23.29 -0.42 14.08
C LYS A 406 -23.58 -0.01 12.62
N ARG A 407 -22.58 -0.08 11.73
CA ARG A 407 -22.70 0.20 10.29
C ARG A 407 -22.94 -1.06 9.45
N GLY A 408 -23.10 -2.22 10.07
CA GLY A 408 -23.32 -3.51 9.42
C GLY A 408 -22.01 -4.24 9.12
N CYS A 409 -22.00 -5.03 8.03
CA CYS A 409 -20.88 -5.88 7.64
C CYS A 409 -19.71 -5.08 7.03
N ILE A 410 -18.99 -4.32 7.86
CA ILE A 410 -17.83 -3.51 7.44
C ILE A 410 -16.64 -4.37 6.95
N ILE A 411 -16.57 -5.61 7.42
CA ILE A 411 -15.64 -6.67 7.05
C ILE A 411 -16.48 -7.91 6.78
N GLY A 412 -16.14 -8.64 5.72
CA GLY A 412 -16.79 -9.91 5.41
C GLY A 412 -16.49 -11.02 6.41
N GLY A 413 -17.10 -12.18 6.23
CA GLY A 413 -16.80 -13.37 7.01
C GLY A 413 -15.37 -13.88 6.80
N PRO A 414 -14.99 -14.92 7.57
CA PRO A 414 -13.72 -15.60 7.41
C PRO A 414 -13.41 -15.90 5.94
N THR A 415 -12.20 -15.54 5.51
CA THR A 415 -11.83 -15.58 4.09
C THR A 415 -11.26 -16.95 3.71
N TYR A 416 -11.66 -17.46 2.55
CA TYR A 416 -11.20 -18.73 1.99
C TYR A 416 -10.47 -18.47 0.68
N LEU A 417 -9.44 -19.25 0.41
CA LEU A 417 -8.69 -19.20 -0.84
C LEU A 417 -8.85 -20.54 -1.58
N LEU A 418 -9.47 -20.51 -2.76
CA LEU A 418 -9.53 -21.67 -3.64
C LEU A 418 -8.36 -21.59 -4.63
N VAL A 419 -7.40 -22.48 -4.51
CA VAL A 419 -6.18 -22.53 -5.34
C VAL A 419 -6.27 -23.69 -6.32
N GLU A 420 -6.24 -23.36 -7.60
CA GLU A 420 -6.43 -24.29 -8.71
C GLU A 420 -5.20 -24.28 -9.64
N ASN A 421 -4.76 -25.44 -10.10
CA ASN A 421 -3.74 -25.55 -11.13
C ASN A 421 -4.40 -25.74 -12.50
N THR A 422 -4.42 -24.68 -13.30
CA THR A 422 -5.11 -24.64 -14.59
C THR A 422 -4.39 -25.42 -15.70
N ASP A 423 -3.16 -25.88 -15.46
CA ASP A 423 -2.47 -26.82 -16.36
C ASP A 423 -3.00 -28.26 -16.25
N ASP A 424 -3.81 -28.55 -15.23
CA ASP A 424 -4.48 -29.84 -15.00
C ASP A 424 -6.01 -29.65 -15.03
N PRO A 425 -6.59 -29.39 -16.22
CA PRO A 425 -8.00 -29.06 -16.36
C PRO A 425 -8.89 -30.24 -15.94
N PRO A 426 -10.13 -29.96 -15.48
CA PRO A 426 -11.05 -31.02 -15.10
C PRO A 426 -11.34 -31.93 -16.30
N PRO A 427 -11.58 -33.23 -16.07
CA PRO A 427 -11.96 -34.15 -17.14
C PRO A 427 -13.18 -33.61 -17.89
N VAL A 428 -13.09 -33.55 -19.22
CA VAL A 428 -14.26 -33.22 -20.05
C VAL A 428 -15.26 -34.35 -19.89
N GLU A 429 -16.38 -34.08 -19.20
CA GLU A 429 -17.50 -35.02 -19.16
C GLU A 429 -18.00 -35.23 -20.59
N THR A 430 -17.70 -36.40 -21.14
CA THR A 430 -18.32 -36.86 -22.38
C THR A 430 -19.77 -37.13 -22.02
N PRO A 431 -20.78 -36.55 -22.70
CA PRO A 431 -22.17 -36.82 -22.36
C PRO A 431 -22.40 -38.32 -22.37
N ALA A 432 -22.83 -38.86 -21.23
CA ALA A 432 -23.19 -40.27 -21.14
C ALA A 432 -24.21 -40.57 -22.23
N VAL A 433 -23.83 -41.42 -23.19
CA VAL A 433 -24.74 -41.96 -24.19
C VAL A 433 -25.89 -42.59 -23.41
N THR A 434 -27.05 -41.95 -23.45
CA THR A 434 -28.27 -42.48 -22.84
C THR A 434 -28.49 -43.87 -23.47
N PRO A 435 -28.57 -44.97 -22.70
CA PRO A 435 -28.90 -46.25 -23.29
C PRO A 435 -30.29 -46.11 -23.90
N THR A 436 -30.35 -46.22 -25.23
CA THR A 436 -31.59 -46.21 -25.98
C THR A 436 -32.51 -47.29 -25.41
N SER A 437 -33.69 -46.86 -24.97
CA SER A 437 -34.81 -47.71 -24.58
C SER A 437 -34.97 -48.86 -25.55
N THR A 438 -34.94 -50.08 -25.03
CA THR A 438 -35.21 -51.32 -25.75
C THR A 438 -36.62 -51.27 -26.36
N GLU A 439 -36.71 -51.16 -27.68
CA GLU A 439 -37.93 -51.38 -28.45
C GLU A 439 -38.08 -52.89 -28.73
N PRO A 440 -39.27 -53.50 -28.56
CA PRO A 440 -39.43 -54.94 -28.72
C PRO A 440 -39.45 -55.36 -30.21
N ALA A 441 -38.93 -56.56 -30.46
CA ALA A 441 -38.65 -57.15 -31.76
C ALA A 441 -39.87 -57.22 -32.72
N PRO A 442 -39.66 -57.02 -34.04
CA PRO A 442 -40.68 -57.36 -35.03
C PRO A 442 -40.53 -58.81 -35.54
N GLU A 443 -41.66 -59.46 -35.76
CA GLU A 443 -41.85 -60.76 -36.40
C GLU A 443 -41.49 -60.71 -37.90
N PRO A 444 -41.11 -61.83 -38.57
CA PRO A 444 -40.46 -61.78 -39.87
C PRO A 444 -41.45 -61.95 -41.03
N THR A 445 -41.30 -61.18 -42.12
CA THR A 445 -41.89 -61.57 -43.42
C THR A 445 -41.15 -60.99 -44.64
N LEU A 446 -40.54 -61.91 -45.39
CA LEU A 446 -40.31 -62.08 -46.85
C LEU A 446 -39.79 -60.92 -47.77
N PRO A 447 -39.03 -61.25 -48.85
CA PRO A 447 -38.17 -60.32 -49.59
C PRO A 447 -38.73 -59.94 -50.99
N PRO A 448 -37.94 -59.31 -51.90
CA PRO A 448 -37.91 -57.88 -52.20
C PRO A 448 -38.60 -57.53 -53.54
N SER A 449 -38.74 -56.23 -53.83
CA SER A 449 -39.07 -55.76 -55.18
C SER A 449 -38.36 -54.44 -55.49
N SER A 450 -37.76 -54.41 -56.66
CA SER A 450 -36.89 -53.39 -57.25
C SER A 450 -37.61 -52.13 -57.74
N SER A 451 -36.98 -50.95 -57.59
CA SER A 451 -36.93 -49.90 -58.62
C SER A 451 -35.94 -48.78 -58.26
N SER A 452 -35.28 -48.25 -59.31
CA SER A 452 -34.25 -47.19 -59.32
C SER A 452 -34.89 -45.76 -59.48
N PRO A 453 -34.15 -44.68 -59.86
CA PRO A 453 -33.24 -43.86 -59.04
C PRO A 453 -33.53 -42.32 -59.09
N THR A 454 -32.70 -41.50 -58.40
CA THR A 454 -32.29 -40.08 -58.73
C THR A 454 -33.12 -38.91 -58.11
N PRO A 455 -32.59 -37.67 -57.90
CA PRO A 455 -31.20 -37.19 -57.76
C PRO A 455 -30.85 -36.41 -56.46
N THR A 456 -29.55 -36.41 -56.20
CA THR A 456 -28.63 -35.42 -55.63
C THR A 456 -29.08 -33.94 -55.54
N ILE A 457 -28.85 -33.32 -54.38
CA ILE A 457 -28.33 -31.94 -54.27
C ILE A 457 -27.21 -31.92 -53.21
N THR A 458 -26.02 -31.50 -53.66
CA THR A 458 -24.81 -31.30 -52.86
C THR A 458 -24.71 -29.84 -52.45
N SER A 459 -24.55 -29.53 -51.16
CA SER A 459 -24.16 -28.19 -50.69
C SER A 459 -22.81 -28.26 -49.98
N ILE A 460 -21.83 -27.56 -50.55
CA ILE A 460 -20.45 -27.41 -50.08
C ILE A 460 -20.41 -26.35 -48.95
N PRO A 461 -19.66 -26.55 -47.85
CA PRO A 461 -19.47 -25.54 -46.82
C PRO A 461 -18.31 -24.57 -47.17
N PRO A 462 -18.38 -23.29 -46.75
CA PRO A 462 -17.33 -22.31 -47.06
C PRO A 462 -16.10 -22.47 -46.15
N THR A 463 -14.94 -22.31 -46.77
CA THR A 463 -13.59 -22.30 -46.19
C THR A 463 -13.29 -20.97 -45.46
N PRO A 464 -12.59 -20.97 -44.31
CA PRO A 464 -12.17 -19.73 -43.66
C PRO A 464 -10.89 -19.15 -44.31
N SER A 465 -10.91 -17.83 -44.54
CA SER A 465 -9.81 -17.01 -45.05
C SER A 465 -8.80 -16.69 -43.94
N SER A 466 -7.51 -16.90 -44.23
CA SER A 466 -6.38 -16.60 -43.37
C SER A 466 -6.05 -15.10 -43.35
N THR A 467 -5.97 -14.50 -42.17
CA THR A 467 -5.42 -13.14 -41.95
C THR A 467 -3.90 -13.21 -41.78
N PRO A 468 -3.11 -12.30 -42.40
CA PRO A 468 -1.65 -12.33 -42.29
C PRO A 468 -1.12 -11.73 -40.98
N LEU A 469 -0.05 -12.36 -40.46
CA LEU A 469 0.76 -11.98 -39.31
C LEU A 469 1.53 -10.66 -39.56
N PRO A 470 1.72 -9.77 -38.57
CA PRO A 470 2.52 -8.57 -38.75
C PRO A 470 4.04 -8.86 -38.77
N THR A 471 4.71 -8.25 -39.75
CA THR A 471 6.15 -8.25 -39.99
C THR A 471 6.93 -7.51 -38.90
N VAL A 472 8.02 -8.11 -38.43
CA VAL A 472 8.95 -7.55 -37.45
C VAL A 472 9.87 -6.54 -38.15
N THR A 473 9.84 -5.27 -37.71
CA THR A 473 10.78 -4.21 -38.14
C THR A 473 12.07 -4.32 -37.32
N PRO A 474 13.27 -4.30 -37.94
CA PRO A 474 14.54 -4.34 -37.21
C PRO A 474 14.86 -3.00 -36.52
N THR A 475 15.24 -3.09 -35.25
CA THR A 475 15.73 -2.00 -34.39
C THR A 475 17.07 -1.43 -34.89
N PRO A 476 17.27 -0.10 -34.91
CA PRO A 476 18.56 0.50 -35.27
C PRO A 476 19.60 0.33 -34.16
N VAL A 477 20.82 -0.06 -34.56
CA VAL A 477 22.00 -0.18 -33.71
C VAL A 477 22.58 1.21 -33.41
N PRO A 478 22.87 1.57 -32.14
CA PRO A 478 23.50 2.84 -31.82
C PRO A 478 24.99 2.86 -32.22
N THR A 479 25.40 3.95 -32.87
CA THR A 479 26.79 4.26 -33.23
C THR A 479 27.53 4.79 -31.98
N PRO A 480 28.76 4.37 -31.68
CA PRO A 480 29.48 4.85 -30.51
C PRO A 480 29.93 6.31 -30.69
N LEU A 481 29.61 7.15 -29.70
CA LEU A 481 30.04 8.55 -29.61
C LEU A 481 31.49 8.62 -29.06
N PRO A 482 32.36 9.54 -29.56
CA PRO A 482 33.74 9.65 -29.11
C PRO A 482 33.87 10.11 -27.65
N SER A 483 34.85 9.53 -26.96
CA SER A 483 35.22 9.82 -25.57
C SER A 483 35.89 11.20 -25.44
N PRO A 484 35.49 12.07 -24.48
CA PRO A 484 36.15 13.35 -24.27
C PRO A 484 37.51 13.20 -23.58
N THR A 485 38.51 13.89 -24.12
CA THR A 485 39.86 14.03 -23.54
C THR A 485 39.82 14.92 -22.27
N PRO A 486 40.56 14.60 -21.20
CA PRO A 486 40.56 15.40 -19.98
C PRO A 486 41.33 16.73 -20.15
N THR A 487 40.66 17.84 -19.84
CA THR A 487 41.27 19.18 -19.69
C THR A 487 41.84 19.31 -18.27
N PRO A 488 43.05 19.89 -18.08
CA PRO A 488 43.69 20.00 -16.77
C PRO A 488 42.97 20.97 -15.81
N THR A 489 42.74 20.50 -14.59
CA THR A 489 42.18 21.25 -13.45
C THR A 489 43.14 22.34 -12.98
N VAL A 490 42.66 23.59 -12.93
CA VAL A 490 43.36 24.72 -12.32
C VAL A 490 43.19 24.63 -10.79
N VAL A 491 44.30 24.59 -10.06
CA VAL A 491 44.37 24.60 -8.60
C VAL A 491 44.17 26.04 -8.09
N PRO A 492 43.17 26.33 -7.24
CA PRO A 492 43.08 27.64 -6.58
C PRO A 492 44.08 27.75 -5.42
N THR A 493 44.82 28.86 -5.41
CA THR A 493 45.78 29.28 -4.39
C THR A 493 45.06 29.71 -3.10
N LEU A 494 45.59 29.28 -1.94
CA LEU A 494 45.09 29.64 -0.61
C LEU A 494 45.33 31.13 -0.29
N THR A 495 44.28 31.83 0.10
CA THR A 495 44.33 33.20 0.67
C THR A 495 44.10 33.12 2.18
N PRO A 496 44.89 33.83 3.02
CA PRO A 496 44.88 33.66 4.47
C PRO A 496 43.67 34.32 5.17
N LEU A 497 43.21 33.66 6.25
CA LEU A 497 42.15 34.09 7.18
C LEU A 497 42.52 35.40 7.92
N PRO A 498 41.58 36.34 8.11
CA PRO A 498 41.64 37.34 9.17
C PRO A 498 41.02 36.83 10.48
N ALA A 499 41.57 37.35 11.59
CA ALA A 499 41.34 36.94 12.97
C ALA A 499 39.93 37.22 13.52
N THR A 500 39.54 36.37 14.46
CA THR A 500 38.31 36.38 15.27
C THR A 500 38.16 37.59 16.19
N VAL A 501 36.96 38.18 16.22
CA VAL A 501 36.47 39.09 17.28
C VAL A 501 35.14 38.52 17.81
N PRO A 502 34.95 38.34 19.13
CA PRO A 502 33.71 37.81 19.68
C PRO A 502 32.65 38.91 19.83
N PRO A 503 31.38 38.69 19.42
CA PRO A 503 30.29 39.60 19.78
C PRO A 503 29.62 39.20 21.10
N THR A 504 29.34 40.25 21.85
CA THR A 504 28.63 40.40 23.14
C THR A 504 27.22 39.81 23.20
N VAL A 505 26.88 39.25 24.36
CA VAL A 505 25.56 38.71 24.74
C VAL A 505 24.54 39.86 24.97
N PRO A 506 23.35 39.85 24.33
CA PRO A 506 22.23 40.72 24.69
C PRO A 506 21.36 40.11 25.82
N PRO A 507 20.64 40.94 26.60
CA PRO A 507 19.87 40.47 27.76
C PRO A 507 18.56 39.78 27.38
N THR A 508 18.21 38.77 28.17
CA THR A 508 16.99 37.94 28.09
C THR A 508 15.71 38.78 28.30
N PRO A 509 14.69 38.69 27.42
CA PRO A 509 13.38 39.28 27.70
C PRO A 509 12.57 38.38 28.64
N LEU A 510 11.90 39.02 29.61
CA LEU A 510 10.98 38.40 30.57
C LEU A 510 9.71 37.91 29.86
N LEU A 511 9.32 36.66 30.12
CA LEU A 511 8.03 36.08 29.73
C LEU A 511 6.88 36.76 30.52
N PRO A 512 5.72 37.05 29.88
CA PRO A 512 4.54 37.50 30.60
C PRO A 512 3.91 36.35 31.40
N THR A 513 3.68 36.62 32.68
CA THR A 513 2.91 35.76 33.60
C THR A 513 1.45 35.72 33.20
N PHE A 514 0.95 34.52 32.84
CA PHE A 514 -0.48 34.26 32.76
C PHE A 514 -1.04 34.03 34.17
N THR A 515 -1.99 34.87 34.56
CA THR A 515 -2.82 34.72 35.75
C THR A 515 -3.90 33.65 35.51
N PRO A 516 -4.03 32.63 36.36
CA PRO A 516 -5.22 31.78 36.36
C PRO A 516 -6.37 32.50 37.09
N TRP A 517 -7.57 32.43 36.51
CA TRP A 517 -8.82 32.78 37.21
C TRP A 517 -9.22 31.67 38.19
N PRO A 518 -9.96 32.01 39.27
CA PRO A 518 -9.97 31.22 40.51
C PRO A 518 -10.92 30.03 40.46
N ILE A 519 -10.47 28.91 41.01
CA ILE A 519 -11.32 27.81 41.48
C ILE A 519 -11.26 27.86 43.00
N ASP A 520 -12.41 28.13 43.64
CA ASP A 520 -12.57 28.02 45.09
C ASP A 520 -12.67 26.55 45.54
N PRO A 521 -12.29 26.21 46.79
CA PRO A 521 -11.76 24.91 47.17
C PRO A 521 -12.72 24.07 48.03
N ASP A 522 -12.56 22.75 47.97
CA ASP A 522 -12.67 21.79 49.11
C ASP A 522 -12.52 20.36 48.53
N THR A 523 -11.74 19.42 49.04
CA THR A 523 -11.11 19.22 50.35
C THR A 523 -9.82 18.40 50.17
N SER A 524 -8.87 18.70 51.06
CA SER A 524 -7.62 17.99 51.41
C SER A 524 -7.71 16.46 51.38
N THR A 525 -6.68 15.72 50.97
CA THR A 525 -5.47 15.48 51.79
C THR A 525 -4.33 14.86 50.98
N SER A 526 -3.12 15.39 51.20
CA SER A 526 -1.79 14.83 50.90
C SER A 526 -1.09 14.54 52.25
N PRO A 527 0.00 13.74 52.37
CA PRO A 527 1.32 14.11 51.82
C PRO A 527 2.14 12.92 51.24
N SER A 528 2.82 13.10 50.11
CA SER A 528 4.23 13.49 49.93
C SER A 528 5.26 12.38 50.19
N VAL A 529 6.15 12.12 49.23
CA VAL A 529 7.63 12.24 49.37
C VAL A 529 8.39 11.86 48.09
N LEU A 530 9.26 12.81 47.67
CA LEU A 530 10.51 12.81 46.87
C LEU A 530 10.60 12.11 45.49
N LEU A 531 10.85 12.82 44.37
CA LEU A 531 12.08 13.51 43.88
C LEU A 531 13.09 12.56 43.20
N ILE A 532 13.23 12.67 41.87
CA ILE A 532 14.49 12.78 41.11
C ILE A 532 14.16 13.29 39.69
N VAL A 533 14.88 14.34 39.29
CA VAL A 533 14.84 15.03 38.00
C VAL A 533 15.90 14.42 37.08
N GLY A 534 15.55 14.15 35.83
CA GLY A 534 16.54 13.89 34.77
C GLY A 534 15.94 13.21 33.53
N LEU A 535 15.84 13.98 32.43
CA LEU A 535 15.61 13.57 31.03
C LEU A 535 14.23 12.99 30.68
N GLY A 536 13.42 13.81 29.99
CA GLY A 536 12.20 13.37 29.34
C GLY A 536 11.39 14.55 28.82
N LEU A 537 11.81 15.13 27.69
CA LEU A 537 11.09 16.25 27.07
C LEU A 537 11.14 16.18 25.55
N VAL A 538 10.64 15.07 24.99
CA VAL A 538 10.07 14.95 23.64
C VAL A 538 9.14 13.74 23.68
N MET A 539 7.84 13.95 23.90
CA MET A 539 6.71 13.02 23.59
C MET A 539 5.45 13.57 24.25
N LEU A 540 4.91 14.65 23.70
CA LEU A 540 3.59 15.15 24.07
C LEU A 540 2.85 15.56 22.80
N PHE A 541 2.46 14.60 21.95
CA PHE A 541 1.59 14.86 20.79
C PHE A 541 0.66 13.70 20.41
N ALA A 542 0.22 12.88 21.36
CA ALA A 542 -0.86 11.93 21.14
C ALA A 542 -1.74 11.83 22.37
N ALA A 543 -2.81 12.63 22.42
CA ALA A 543 -3.83 12.55 23.45
C ALA A 543 -5.22 12.75 22.83
N ILE A 544 -6.10 11.77 23.10
CA ILE A 544 -7.57 11.76 22.95
C ILE A 544 -8.10 11.39 21.54
N VAL A 545 -8.25 10.08 21.26
CA VAL A 545 -8.93 9.55 20.05
C VAL A 545 -10.34 8.99 20.33
N GLY A 546 -10.83 8.95 21.57
CA GLY A 546 -12.18 8.44 21.86
C GLY A 546 -13.37 9.38 21.55
N THR A 547 -13.16 10.69 21.38
CA THR A 547 -14.28 11.65 21.55
C THR A 547 -14.70 12.46 20.31
N MET A 548 -13.99 12.38 19.18
CA MET A 548 -14.26 13.27 18.03
C MET A 548 -14.79 12.63 16.74
N PHE A 549 -15.22 11.36 16.76
CA PHE A 549 -16.13 10.82 15.72
C PHE A 549 -17.59 11.30 15.87
N ARG A 550 -17.82 12.37 16.66
CA ARG A 550 -19.15 12.81 17.10
C ARG A 550 -19.83 13.85 16.20
N TYR A 551 -19.23 14.33 15.12
CA TYR A 551 -19.89 15.32 14.26
C TYR A 551 -19.93 14.92 12.79
N ARG A 552 -21.18 14.70 12.34
CA ARG A 552 -21.69 14.50 10.97
C ARG A 552 -21.67 13.06 10.45
N ALA A 553 -22.69 12.33 10.91
CA ALA A 553 -23.41 11.36 10.09
C ALA A 553 -24.14 12.06 8.92
#